data_AF-A0A9P6JJY6-F1
#
_entry.id   AF-A0A9P6JJY6-F1
#
_cell.length_a   1.000
_cell.length_b   1.000
_cell.length_c   1.000
_cell.angle_alpha   90.00
_cell.angle_beta   90.00
_cell.angle_gamma   90.00
#
_symmetry.space_group_name_H-M   'P 1'
#
loop_
_entity.id
_entity.type
_entity.pdbx_description
1 polymer ?
#
loop_
_entity_poly.entity_id
_entity_poly.type
_entity_poly.pdbx_seq_one_letter_code
_entity_poly.pdbx_strand_id
1 'polypeptide(L)'
;MPVAGAHAEEIDDDTHIRTTNLKSAKQNNGTRSDTNNSEDTPNAVPDDNSDSDQSVDAAPTVQASKIPKPQGEPGRPGYGGYTLATELTGWTNQDYADVNNYVKAKATAILNTRLLYNKQVEAKLAQVCDKAKQHFPILCKYEAEWPVRDLLKLHLKYTLEQYRKATRAQKKNAD
;
A
#
# COMPACT_ATOMS: atom_id res chain seq x y z
N MET A 1 -39.13 46.31 24.89
CA MET A 1 -37.92 47.13 24.72
C MET A 1 -36.69 46.22 24.79
N PRO A 2 -35.64 46.51 24.01
CA PRO A 2 -34.79 45.53 23.32
C PRO A 2 -33.41 45.32 23.98
N VAL A 3 -32.70 44.25 23.59
CA VAL A 3 -31.34 44.19 22.99
C VAL A 3 -31.01 42.69 22.77
N ALA A 4 -31.05 42.16 21.55
CA ALA A 4 -29.99 42.22 20.53
C ALA A 4 -28.60 41.83 21.09
N GLY A 5 -28.12 40.64 20.73
CA GLY A 5 -26.79 40.15 21.07
C GLY A 5 -26.47 38.91 20.23
N ALA A 6 -26.30 39.13 18.92
CA ALA A 6 -25.72 38.17 18.01
C ALA A 6 -24.24 37.97 18.37
N HIS A 7 -23.80 36.72 18.53
CA HIS A 7 -22.39 36.38 18.39
C HIS A 7 -22.30 35.27 17.35
N ALA A 8 -22.08 35.69 16.11
CA ALA A 8 -21.39 34.89 15.13
C ALA A 8 -19.94 34.80 15.63
N GLU A 9 -19.43 33.58 15.81
CA GLU A 9 -17.99 33.36 15.90
C GLU A 9 -17.59 32.61 14.63
N GLU A 10 -16.67 33.28 13.95
CA GLU A 10 -16.18 33.12 12.61
C GLU A 10 -15.29 31.88 12.55
N ILE A 11 -15.60 30.94 11.66
CA ILE A 11 -14.76 29.79 11.39
C ILE A 11 -13.65 30.27 10.45
N ASP A 12 -12.46 30.46 11.01
CA ASP A 12 -11.23 30.69 10.26
C ASP A 12 -10.89 29.46 9.40
N ASP A 13 -11.34 29.49 8.16
CA ASP A 13 -11.07 28.51 7.12
C ASP A 13 -9.89 29.01 6.28
N ASP A 14 -8.65 28.77 6.75
CA ASP A 14 -7.45 29.20 6.02
C ASP A 14 -6.39 28.10 5.92
N THR A 15 -6.76 26.97 5.31
CA THR A 15 -5.78 25.97 4.87
C THR A 15 -5.31 26.31 3.46
N HIS A 16 -4.35 27.24 3.38
CA HIS A 16 -3.62 27.55 2.14
C HIS A 16 -2.94 26.31 1.56
N ILE A 17 -3.52 25.76 0.48
CA ILE A 17 -2.91 24.74 -0.36
C ILE A 17 -1.75 25.38 -1.14
N ARG A 18 -0.54 25.10 -0.68
CA ARG A 18 0.70 25.55 -1.31
C ARG A 18 0.88 24.85 -2.66
N THR A 19 0.59 25.61 -3.71
CA THR A 19 0.69 25.25 -5.12
C THR A 19 2.12 25.50 -5.64
N THR A 20 2.54 24.58 -6.51
CA THR A 20 3.61 24.64 -7.54
C THR A 20 5.05 25.04 -7.17
N ASN A 21 5.99 24.12 -7.44
CA ASN A 21 6.98 24.30 -8.51
C ASN A 21 7.80 23.01 -8.73
N LEU A 22 7.61 22.33 -9.86
CA LEU A 22 8.53 21.29 -10.34
C LEU A 22 9.11 21.79 -11.68
N LYS A 23 10.34 22.29 -11.62
CA LYS A 23 11.11 22.67 -12.81
C LYS A 23 11.54 21.43 -13.57
N SER A 24 11.18 21.40 -14.84
CA SER A 24 11.70 20.48 -15.86
C SER A 24 13.14 20.79 -16.29
N ALA A 25 13.73 19.76 -16.92
CA ALA A 25 14.92 19.71 -17.77
C ALA A 25 16.29 19.58 -17.07
N LYS A 26 17.02 18.47 -17.31
CA LYS A 26 17.88 18.29 -18.50
C LYS A 26 18.53 16.89 -18.57
N GLN A 27 18.36 16.29 -19.75
CA GLN A 27 19.11 15.27 -20.51
C GLN A 27 20.38 14.63 -19.89
N ASN A 28 20.60 13.32 -20.10
CA ASN A 28 21.61 12.83 -21.07
C ASN A 28 21.70 11.29 -21.19
N ASN A 29 21.97 10.89 -22.45
CA ASN A 29 22.14 9.55 -23.02
C ASN A 29 23.32 8.75 -22.45
N GLY A 30 23.28 7.43 -22.64
CA GLY A 30 24.45 6.57 -22.44
C GLY A 30 24.25 5.10 -22.79
N THR A 31 23.88 4.80 -24.04
CA THR A 31 23.97 3.47 -24.66
C THR A 31 25.42 2.97 -24.63
N ARG A 32 25.66 1.76 -24.13
CA ARG A 32 26.79 0.90 -24.55
C ARG A 32 26.36 -0.56 -24.52
N SER A 33 26.12 -1.09 -25.71
CA SER A 33 26.12 -2.53 -26.02
C SER A 33 27.56 -2.94 -26.32
N ASP A 34 27.98 -4.11 -25.83
CA ASP A 34 29.11 -4.90 -26.33
C ASP A 34 28.96 -6.32 -25.72
N THR A 35 28.61 -7.36 -26.51
CA THR A 35 29.52 -8.30 -27.23
C THR A 35 30.32 -9.19 -26.24
N ASN A 36 30.47 -10.51 -26.30
CA ASN A 36 30.30 -11.59 -27.28
C ASN A 36 30.32 -12.94 -26.50
N ASN A 37 29.69 -14.01 -27.01
CA ASN A 37 30.39 -15.09 -27.74
C ASN A 37 29.68 -16.47 -27.65
N SER A 38 29.61 -17.06 -28.84
CA SER A 38 29.16 -18.35 -29.34
C SER A 38 29.29 -19.63 -28.50
N GLU A 39 28.24 -20.46 -28.66
CA GLU A 39 28.18 -21.88 -29.08
C GLU A 39 29.24 -22.85 -28.56
N ASP A 40 28.79 -23.97 -27.96
CA ASP A 40 28.74 -25.28 -28.64
C ASP A 40 27.94 -26.29 -27.79
N THR A 41 27.16 -27.13 -28.46
CA THR A 41 26.31 -28.20 -27.88
C THR A 41 26.99 -29.53 -28.23
N PRO A 42 26.96 -30.59 -27.40
CA PRO A 42 25.91 -31.59 -27.64
C PRO A 42 25.50 -32.51 -26.45
N ASN A 43 24.27 -33.02 -26.57
CA ASN A 43 23.76 -34.35 -26.18
C ASN A 43 24.14 -34.99 -24.83
N ALA A 44 23.12 -35.17 -23.98
CA ALA A 44 22.83 -36.47 -23.37
C ALA A 44 21.34 -36.55 -22.97
N VAL A 45 20.56 -37.28 -23.76
CA VAL A 45 19.25 -37.81 -23.35
C VAL A 45 19.46 -38.97 -22.37
N PRO A 46 18.56 -39.13 -21.39
CA PRO A 46 17.84 -40.39 -21.35
C PRO A 46 16.32 -40.19 -21.24
N ASP A 47 15.62 -40.96 -22.06
CA ASP A 47 14.24 -41.43 -21.91
C ASP A 47 13.99 -41.92 -20.48
N ASP A 48 12.92 -41.41 -19.84
CA ASP A 48 12.11 -42.22 -18.92
C ASP A 48 10.66 -41.77 -19.01
N ASN A 49 9.90 -42.53 -19.81
CA ASN A 49 8.44 -42.47 -19.84
C ASN A 49 7.91 -43.07 -18.54
N SER A 50 7.40 -42.23 -17.64
CA SER A 50 6.47 -42.68 -16.62
C SER A 50 5.15 -41.92 -16.77
N ASP A 51 4.32 -42.48 -17.63
CA ASP A 51 2.89 -42.21 -17.72
C ASP A 51 2.23 -42.53 -16.37
N SER A 52 1.69 -41.49 -15.74
CA SER A 52 0.73 -41.63 -14.64
C SER A 52 -0.34 -40.60 -14.85
N ASP A 53 -1.22 -40.96 -15.77
CA ASP A 53 -2.59 -40.50 -15.89
C ASP A 53 -3.30 -40.62 -14.52
N GLN A 54 -3.36 -39.51 -13.80
CA GLN A 54 -4.38 -39.29 -12.77
C GLN A 54 -5.24 -38.11 -13.19
N SER A 55 -6.18 -38.43 -14.08
CA SER A 55 -7.48 -37.76 -14.17
C SER A 55 -8.08 -37.59 -12.77
N VAL A 56 -7.91 -36.40 -12.21
CA VAL A 56 -8.81 -35.87 -11.21
C VAL A 56 -9.77 -34.93 -11.92
N ASP A 57 -10.94 -35.48 -12.21
CA ASP A 57 -12.17 -34.74 -12.53
C ASP A 57 -12.50 -33.84 -11.33
N ALA A 58 -11.83 -32.69 -11.26
CA ALA A 58 -12.19 -31.61 -10.37
C ALA A 58 -12.85 -30.55 -11.25
N ALA A 59 -14.18 -30.56 -11.22
CA ALA A 59 -15.04 -29.54 -11.79
C ALA A 59 -14.39 -28.15 -11.70
N PRO A 60 -14.47 -27.31 -12.75
CA PRO A 60 -13.95 -25.95 -12.71
C PRO A 60 -14.79 -25.18 -11.68
N THR A 61 -14.33 -25.23 -10.43
CA THR A 61 -14.83 -24.37 -9.38
C THR A 61 -14.41 -23.00 -9.84
N VAL A 62 -15.36 -22.19 -10.30
CA VAL A 62 -15.17 -20.80 -10.67
C VAL A 62 -14.73 -20.07 -9.41
N GLN A 63 -13.45 -20.21 -9.06
CA GLN A 63 -12.82 -19.39 -8.04
C GLN A 63 -12.86 -18.00 -8.64
N ALA A 64 -13.79 -17.18 -8.16
CA ALA A 64 -13.87 -15.78 -8.53
C ALA A 64 -12.46 -15.20 -8.43
N SER A 65 -11.87 -14.86 -9.57
CA SER A 65 -10.49 -14.41 -9.68
C SER A 65 -10.32 -13.20 -8.78
N LYS A 66 -9.67 -13.38 -7.62
CA LYS A 66 -9.42 -12.28 -6.68
C LYS A 66 -8.56 -11.24 -7.38
N ILE A 67 -8.78 -9.98 -7.06
CA ILE A 67 -8.02 -8.86 -7.65
C ILE A 67 -6.59 -8.94 -7.09
N PRO A 68 -5.58 -9.23 -7.93
CA PRO A 68 -4.20 -9.35 -7.48
C PRO A 68 -3.65 -7.97 -7.10
N LYS A 69 -2.53 -7.97 -6.37
CA LYS A 69 -1.82 -6.74 -6.05
C LYS A 69 -1.17 -6.18 -7.33
N PRO A 70 -1.35 -4.88 -7.65
CA PRO A 70 -0.72 -4.29 -8.82
C PRO A 70 0.81 -4.22 -8.66
N GLN A 71 1.52 -4.22 -9.79
CA GLN A 71 2.97 -4.11 -9.82
C GLN A 71 3.39 -2.70 -9.38
N GLY A 72 4.25 -2.60 -8.37
CA GLY A 72 4.76 -1.33 -7.85
C GLY A 72 4.62 -1.14 -6.34
N GLU A 73 5.18 -0.06 -5.82
CA GLU A 73 5.00 0.34 -4.41
C GLU A 73 3.82 1.30 -4.23
N PRO A 74 3.00 1.12 -3.17
CA PRO A 74 1.93 2.06 -2.85
C PRO A 74 2.51 3.43 -2.44
N GLY A 75 1.99 4.52 -3.03
CA GLY A 75 2.32 5.90 -2.63
C GLY A 75 3.52 6.52 -3.35
N ARG A 76 4.00 5.94 -4.45
CA ARG A 76 4.97 6.56 -5.37
C ARG A 76 4.43 6.67 -6.80
N PRO A 77 3.38 7.48 -7.04
CA PRO A 77 2.93 7.76 -8.39
C PRO A 77 4.07 8.41 -9.19
N GLY A 78 4.42 7.85 -10.35
CA GLY A 78 5.45 8.38 -11.26
C GLY A 78 6.82 7.69 -11.23
N TYR A 79 7.07 6.76 -10.30
CA TYR A 79 8.30 5.94 -10.26
C TYR A 79 8.01 4.43 -10.38
N GLY A 80 6.94 4.07 -11.10
CA GLY A 80 6.46 2.68 -11.21
C GLY A 80 5.68 2.18 -9.99
N GLY A 81 5.19 3.08 -9.13
CA GLY A 81 4.24 2.78 -8.06
C GLY A 81 2.81 3.22 -8.39
N TYR A 82 1.87 2.87 -7.54
CA TYR A 82 0.44 3.17 -7.71
C TYR A 82 -0.15 3.91 -6.50
N THR A 83 -1.33 4.50 -6.70
CA THR A 83 -2.12 5.08 -5.62
C THR A 83 -3.18 4.07 -5.20
N LEU A 84 -3.33 3.78 -3.91
CA LEU A 84 -4.33 2.78 -3.47
C LEU A 84 -5.74 3.12 -3.97
N ALA A 85 -6.14 4.40 -3.93
CA ALA A 85 -7.46 4.83 -4.37
C ALA A 85 -7.73 4.53 -5.86
N THR A 86 -6.72 4.51 -6.73
CA THR A 86 -6.90 4.24 -8.17
C THR A 86 -6.98 2.75 -8.47
N GLU A 87 -6.31 1.92 -7.66
CA GLU A 87 -6.26 0.47 -7.84
C GLU A 87 -7.40 -0.28 -7.16
N LEU A 88 -8.11 0.38 -6.23
CA LEU A 88 -9.28 -0.17 -5.57
C LEU A 88 -10.51 -0.06 -6.47
N THR A 89 -10.56 -0.94 -7.48
CA THR A 89 -11.66 -0.98 -8.44
C THR A 89 -13.01 -1.19 -7.74
N GLY A 90 -13.95 -0.26 -7.96
CA GLY A 90 -15.31 -0.34 -7.43
C GLY A 90 -15.50 0.21 -6.02
N TRP A 91 -14.53 0.98 -5.50
CA TRP A 91 -14.67 1.68 -4.23
C TRP A 91 -15.13 3.11 -4.46
N THR A 92 -16.06 3.57 -3.63
CA THR A 92 -16.33 5.00 -3.52
C THR A 92 -15.25 5.68 -2.68
N ASN A 93 -15.12 7.01 -2.80
CA ASN A 93 -14.24 7.78 -1.92
C ASN A 93 -14.58 7.57 -0.44
N GLN A 94 -15.86 7.35 -0.14
CA GLN A 94 -16.34 7.07 1.20
C GLN A 94 -15.87 5.69 1.69
N ASP A 95 -16.03 4.63 0.88
CA ASP A 95 -15.56 3.29 1.23
C ASP A 95 -14.06 3.27 1.51
N TYR A 96 -13.29 3.99 0.68
CA TYR A 96 -11.86 4.13 0.88
C TYR A 96 -11.53 4.85 2.18
N ALA A 97 -12.20 5.97 2.45
CA ALA A 97 -12.00 6.74 3.68
C ALA A 97 -12.33 5.90 4.92
N ASP A 98 -13.46 5.18 4.90
CA ASP A 98 -13.94 4.38 6.02
C ASP A 98 -12.99 3.22 6.33
N VAL A 99 -12.57 2.46 5.31
CA VAL A 99 -11.60 1.39 5.50
C VAL A 99 -10.25 1.94 5.95
N ASN A 100 -9.77 3.01 5.34
CA ASN A 100 -8.50 3.64 5.70
C ASN A 100 -8.50 4.10 7.16
N ASN A 101 -9.57 4.78 7.60
CA ASN A 101 -9.72 5.25 8.97
C ASN A 101 -9.81 4.08 9.95
N TYR A 102 -10.57 3.04 9.61
CA TYR A 102 -10.66 1.83 10.42
C TYR A 102 -9.30 1.13 10.57
N VAL A 103 -8.58 0.93 9.46
CA VAL A 103 -7.26 0.28 9.46
C VAL A 103 -6.26 1.09 10.28
N LYS A 104 -6.24 2.42 10.15
CA LYS A 104 -5.41 3.32 10.97
C LYS A 104 -5.73 3.21 12.46
N ALA A 105 -7.01 3.20 12.82
CA ALA A 105 -7.45 3.07 14.20
C ALA A 105 -7.01 1.71 14.80
N LYS A 106 -7.21 0.61 14.07
CA LYS A 106 -6.76 -0.72 14.52
C LYS A 106 -5.23 -0.83 14.56
N ALA A 107 -4.53 -0.23 13.62
CA ALA A 107 -3.07 -0.19 13.62
C ALA A 107 -2.53 0.52 14.86
N THR A 108 -3.09 1.68 15.20
CA THR A 108 -2.68 2.44 16.40
C THR A 108 -2.99 1.68 17.69
N ALA A 109 -4.08 0.92 17.74
CA ALA A 109 -4.49 0.16 18.92
C ALA A 109 -3.70 -1.14 19.12
N ILE A 110 -3.30 -1.82 18.04
CA ILE A 110 -2.75 -3.20 18.10
C ILE A 110 -1.25 -3.23 17.79
N LEU A 111 -0.81 -2.44 16.80
CA LEU A 111 0.55 -2.43 16.27
C LEU A 111 1.42 -1.37 16.95
N ASN A 112 2.73 -1.53 16.82
CA ASN A 112 3.67 -0.54 17.31
C ASN A 112 3.97 0.48 16.20
N THR A 113 3.41 1.68 16.31
CA THR A 113 3.60 2.78 15.34
C THR A 113 5.03 3.33 15.26
N ARG A 114 5.92 2.90 16.16
CA ARG A 114 7.37 3.23 16.12
C ARG A 114 8.20 2.22 15.34
N LEU A 115 7.58 1.20 14.74
CA LEU A 115 8.27 0.15 13.98
C LEU A 115 7.72 0.06 12.57
N LEU A 116 8.58 -0.31 11.62
CA LEU A 116 8.19 -0.60 10.24
C LEU A 116 7.31 -1.86 10.16
N TYR A 117 6.55 -1.99 9.07
CA TYR A 117 5.69 -3.14 8.79
C TYR A 117 6.43 -4.49 8.95
N ASN A 118 7.61 -4.61 8.35
CA ASN A 118 8.43 -5.85 8.40
C ASN A 118 9.04 -6.14 9.80
N LYS A 119 8.86 -5.23 10.76
CA LYS A 119 9.31 -5.39 12.15
C LYS A 119 8.15 -5.61 13.12
N GLN A 120 6.92 -5.69 12.62
CA GLN A 120 5.75 -6.01 13.42
C GLN A 120 5.66 -7.52 13.67
N VAL A 121 4.93 -7.89 14.72
CA VAL A 121 4.57 -9.28 14.98
C VAL A 121 3.52 -9.72 13.95
N GLU A 122 3.81 -10.78 13.20
CA GLU A 122 2.92 -11.27 12.14
C GLU A 122 1.52 -11.61 12.63
N ALA A 123 1.40 -12.22 13.81
CA ALA A 123 0.10 -12.51 14.44
C ALA A 123 -0.75 -11.25 14.66
N LYS A 124 -0.12 -10.11 14.95
CA LYS A 124 -0.82 -8.82 15.10
C LYS A 124 -1.23 -8.23 13.76
N LEU A 125 -0.40 -8.40 12.72
CA LEU A 125 -0.75 -7.99 11.35
C LEU A 125 -1.95 -8.79 10.85
N ALA A 126 -1.92 -10.12 11.02
CA ALA A 126 -3.03 -11.00 10.71
C ALA A 126 -4.31 -10.58 11.45
N GLN A 127 -4.21 -10.30 12.76
CA GLN A 127 -5.34 -9.83 13.56
C GLN A 127 -5.98 -8.53 13.02
N VAL A 128 -5.17 -7.58 12.53
CA VAL A 128 -5.72 -6.36 11.91
C VAL A 128 -6.38 -6.67 10.57
N CYS A 129 -5.78 -7.55 9.76
CA CYS A 129 -6.36 -7.98 8.49
C CYS A 129 -7.71 -8.69 8.70
N ASP A 130 -7.78 -9.63 9.64
CA ASP A 130 -9.01 -10.38 9.96
C ASP A 130 -10.13 -9.45 10.44
N LYS A 131 -9.81 -8.51 11.35
CA LYS A 131 -10.78 -7.51 11.82
C LYS A 131 -11.27 -6.61 10.69
N ALA A 132 -10.38 -6.20 9.79
CA ALA A 132 -10.76 -5.38 8.64
C ALA A 132 -11.68 -6.16 7.69
N LYS A 133 -11.38 -7.43 7.38
CA LYS A 133 -12.25 -8.29 6.55
C LYS A 133 -13.62 -8.52 7.15
N GLN A 134 -13.68 -8.78 8.47
CA GLN A 134 -14.94 -8.97 9.18
C GLN A 134 -15.82 -7.71 9.11
N HIS A 135 -15.20 -6.53 9.15
CA HIS A 135 -15.91 -5.26 9.12
C HIS A 135 -16.26 -4.79 7.70
N PHE A 136 -15.41 -5.11 6.71
CA PHE A 136 -15.57 -4.70 5.32
C PHE A 136 -15.46 -5.90 4.38
N PRO A 137 -16.59 -6.56 4.08
CA PRO A 137 -16.63 -7.73 3.19
C PRO A 137 -16.08 -7.46 1.78
N ILE A 138 -16.07 -6.19 1.34
CA ILE A 138 -15.46 -5.77 0.06
C ILE A 138 -13.97 -6.16 -0.05
N LEU A 139 -13.27 -6.27 1.08
CA LEU A 139 -11.87 -6.69 1.14
C LEU A 139 -11.66 -8.14 0.72
N CYS A 140 -12.68 -9.00 0.80
CA CYS A 140 -12.60 -10.40 0.37
C CYS A 140 -12.40 -10.56 -1.14
N LYS A 141 -12.67 -9.51 -1.93
CA LYS A 141 -12.45 -9.46 -3.37
C LYS A 141 -10.97 -9.37 -3.77
N TYR A 142 -10.10 -8.99 -2.83
CA TYR A 142 -8.68 -8.75 -3.08
C TYR A 142 -7.83 -9.91 -2.60
N GLU A 143 -6.79 -10.23 -3.36
CA GLU A 143 -5.86 -11.29 -3.01
C GLU A 143 -5.02 -10.90 -1.78
N ALA A 144 -4.86 -11.84 -0.84
CA ALA A 144 -4.07 -11.69 0.38
C ALA A 144 -4.37 -10.42 1.20
N GLU A 145 -5.57 -9.85 1.05
CA GLU A 145 -5.94 -8.55 1.60
C GLU A 145 -4.91 -7.44 1.35
N TRP A 146 -4.30 -7.43 0.15
CA TRP A 146 -3.27 -6.45 -0.18
C TRP A 146 -3.67 -4.99 0.11
N PRO A 147 -4.96 -4.56 -0.02
CA PRO A 147 -5.35 -3.19 0.34
C PRO A 147 -5.04 -2.85 1.80
N VAL A 148 -5.40 -3.76 2.72
CA VAL A 148 -5.18 -3.56 4.16
C VAL A 148 -3.69 -3.56 4.45
N ARG A 149 -2.95 -4.50 3.87
CA ARG A 149 -1.50 -4.61 4.07
C ARG A 149 -0.76 -3.37 3.59
N ASP A 150 -1.17 -2.80 2.47
CA ASP A 150 -0.55 -1.59 1.93
C ASP A 150 -0.94 -0.33 2.70
N LEU A 151 -2.20 -0.22 3.13
CA LEU A 151 -2.65 0.84 4.05
C LEU A 151 -1.84 0.81 5.36
N LEU A 152 -1.61 -0.39 5.91
CA LEU A 152 -0.77 -0.58 7.09
C LEU A 152 0.66 -0.14 6.85
N LYS A 153 1.28 -0.55 5.73
CA LYS A 153 2.64 -0.14 5.37
C LYS A 153 2.76 1.37 5.29
N LEU A 154 1.81 2.03 4.60
CA LEU A 154 1.80 3.48 4.43
C LEU A 154 1.64 4.20 5.77
N HIS A 155 0.70 3.75 6.61
CA HIS A 155 0.43 4.37 7.91
C HIS A 155 1.61 4.20 8.89
N LEU A 156 2.20 3.00 8.97
CA LEU A 156 3.36 2.75 9.84
C LEU A 156 4.59 3.55 9.39
N LYS A 157 4.82 3.65 8.07
CA LYS A 157 5.89 4.49 7.53
C LYS A 157 5.69 5.96 7.92
N TYR A 158 4.49 6.50 7.71
CA TYR A 158 4.17 7.87 8.07
C TYR A 158 4.35 8.13 9.57
N THR A 159 3.78 7.30 10.43
CA THR A 159 3.84 7.46 11.90
C THR A 159 5.27 7.37 12.42
N LEU A 160 6.09 6.45 11.90
CA LEU A 160 7.52 6.38 12.22
C LEU A 160 8.27 7.64 11.81
N GLU A 161 8.03 8.17 10.61
CA GLU A 161 8.66 9.40 10.14
C GLU A 161 8.28 10.59 11.05
N GLN A 162 7.01 10.69 11.46
CA GLN A 162 6.56 11.73 12.40
C GLN A 162 7.24 11.60 13.76
N TYR A 163 7.34 10.37 14.30
CA TYR A 163 8.06 10.13 15.55
C TYR A 163 9.52 10.58 15.46
N ARG A 164 10.23 10.21 14.39
CA ARG A 164 11.63 10.61 14.16
C ARG A 164 11.78 12.13 14.04
N LYS A 165 10.84 12.82 13.39
CA LYS A 165 10.83 14.29 13.29
C LYS A 165 10.65 14.93 14.66
N ALA A 166 9.71 14.44 15.47
CA ALA A 166 9.47 14.95 16.81
C ALA A 166 10.70 14.78 17.73
N THR A 167 11.34 13.60 17.72
CA THR A 167 12.56 13.36 18.51
C THR A 167 13.71 14.28 18.10
N ARG A 168 13.86 14.56 16.80
CA ARG A 168 14.89 15.51 16.31
C ARG A 168 14.62 16.94 16.74
N ALA A 169 13.36 17.39 16.69
CA ALA A 169 12.97 18.72 17.13
C ALA A 169 13.21 18.92 18.64
N GLN A 170 12.90 17.91 19.45
CA GLN A 170 13.14 17.95 20.90
C GLN A 170 14.63 18.04 21.24
N LYS A 171 15.49 17.30 20.51
CA LYS A 171 16.94 17.38 20.70
C LYS A 171 17.52 18.76 20.36
N LYS A 172 16.93 19.46 19.38
CA LYS A 172 17.39 20.80 18.96
C LYS A 172 17.04 21.91 19.96
N ASN A 173 16.04 21.70 20.81
CA ASN A 173 15.59 22.70 21.79
C ASN A 173 16.25 22.54 23.17
N ALA A 174 17.12 21.53 23.35
CA ALA A 174 17.76 21.19 24.62
C ALA A 174 19.27 21.51 24.65
N ASP A 175 19.77 22.21 23.61
CA ASP A 175 21.16 22.65 23.40
C ASP A 175 21.10 24.16 23.10
#